data_AF-A0A061QGF4-F1
#
_entry.id   AF-A0A061QGF4-F1
#
_cell.length_a   1.000
_cell.length_b   1.000
_cell.length_c   1.000
_cell.angle_alpha   90.00
_cell.angle_beta   90.00
_cell.angle_gamma   90.00
#
_symmetry.space_group_name_H-M   'P 1'
#
loop_
_entity.id
_entity.type
_entity.pdbx_description
1 polymer ?
#
loop_
_entity_poly.entity_id
_entity_poly.type
_entity_poly.pdbx_seq_one_letter_code
_entity_poly.pdbx_strand_id
1 'polypeptide(L)'
;MYALFLEMTDADYVKSKINVEPSGEAFNSDRLAQDGRPFNPLINQGAIACCSLAAPMESSSQRYQKIVNLVSSCATRSLPLNTKVFQSEARTGYQNQKISQALRNSRCIETDYDRDEGLQAYFMGCSIDVDAKELAVIGATIANKGKNPKTKKQVIEQEHAQSVCSVMMSCGMYNGAGNWMMDVGLPAKSGVSGCILAVVPGICGIALFSPKLNEHGNSVRGIEACRLLSTQLNLHVLKKKEKNSSIMGSRFSSGSQMARSTLRSAMGMTEASKPSEDRSGSVSRGKKKAWEPNV
;
A
#
# COMPACT_ATOMS: atom_id res chain seq x y z
N MET A 1 -2.25 -5.43 8.58
CA MET A 1 -1.76 -5.30 9.97
C MET A 1 -1.48 -3.85 10.33
N TYR A 2 -0.57 -3.15 9.64
CA TYR A 2 -0.30 -1.74 9.91
C TYR A 2 -1.55 -0.84 9.84
N ALA A 3 -2.34 -0.96 8.76
CA ALA A 3 -3.61 -0.27 8.64
C ALA A 3 -4.53 -0.53 9.85
N LEU A 4 -4.66 -1.79 10.30
CA LEU A 4 -5.46 -2.12 11.47
C LEU A 4 -4.95 -1.43 12.73
N PHE A 5 -3.63 -1.35 12.93
CA PHE A 5 -3.08 -0.66 14.10
C PHE A 5 -3.41 0.84 14.07
N LEU A 6 -3.30 1.49 12.91
CA LEU A 6 -3.74 2.87 12.71
C LEU A 6 -5.24 3.07 12.98
N GLU A 7 -6.10 2.13 12.57
CA GLU A 7 -7.55 2.23 12.77
C GLU A 7 -7.99 2.05 14.24
N MET A 8 -7.17 1.39 15.06
CA MET A 8 -7.54 0.99 16.43
C MET A 8 -7.06 1.97 17.51
N THR A 9 -6.23 2.93 17.16
CA THR A 9 -5.61 3.87 18.12
C THR A 9 -5.22 5.18 17.42
N ASP A 10 -4.70 6.14 18.16
CA ASP A 10 -4.27 7.41 17.60
C ASP A 10 -2.88 7.33 16.95
N ALA A 11 -2.62 8.27 16.02
CA ALA A 11 -1.38 8.30 15.26
C ALA A 11 -0.13 8.52 16.11
N ASP A 12 -0.23 9.20 17.26
CA ASP A 12 0.91 9.50 18.11
C ASP A 12 1.31 8.27 18.94
N TYR A 13 0.33 7.50 19.40
CA TYR A 13 0.58 6.18 19.98
C TYR A 13 1.25 5.24 18.97
N VAL A 14 0.76 5.16 17.72
CA VAL A 14 1.39 4.33 16.67
C VAL A 14 2.86 4.72 16.47
N LYS A 15 3.14 6.03 16.30
CA LYS A 15 4.52 6.54 16.14
C LYS A 15 5.38 6.22 17.37
N SER A 16 4.83 6.32 18.58
CA SER A 16 5.57 6.00 19.81
C SER A 16 5.98 4.52 19.90
N LYS A 17 5.38 3.64 19.10
CA LYS A 17 5.62 2.20 19.15
C LYS A 17 6.40 1.65 17.97
N ILE A 18 6.22 2.20 16.77
CA ILE A 18 6.84 1.69 15.53
C ILE A 18 7.38 2.86 14.71
N ASN A 19 8.65 2.77 14.28
CA ASN A 19 9.26 3.74 13.36
C ASN A 19 8.71 3.57 11.93
N VAL A 20 9.17 4.40 10.99
CA VAL A 20 8.77 4.31 9.56
C VAL A 20 9.97 4.34 8.61
N GLU A 21 11.15 4.03 9.15
CA GLU A 21 12.41 4.11 8.45
C GLU A 21 12.78 2.77 7.81
N PRO A 22 13.43 2.77 6.63
CA PRO A 22 14.06 1.57 6.10
C PRO A 22 15.07 1.02 7.11
N SER A 23 15.09 -0.31 7.31
CA SER A 23 16.06 -0.92 8.24
C SER A 23 17.46 -1.05 7.63
N GLY A 24 17.57 -1.25 6.31
CA GLY A 24 18.80 -1.71 5.65
C GLY A 24 19.22 -3.14 6.03
N GLU A 25 18.39 -3.81 6.84
CA GLU A 25 18.64 -5.13 7.39
C GLU A 25 18.05 -6.22 6.49
N ALA A 26 18.67 -7.41 6.50
CA ALA A 26 18.10 -8.58 5.85
C ALA A 26 16.70 -8.89 6.39
N PHE A 27 15.82 -9.46 5.56
CA PHE A 27 14.41 -9.68 5.90
C PHE A 27 14.18 -10.54 7.16
N ASN A 28 15.16 -11.38 7.53
CA ASN A 28 15.13 -12.27 8.70
C ASN A 28 15.89 -11.72 9.92
N SER A 29 16.41 -10.49 9.86
CA SER A 29 17.05 -9.86 11.02
C SER A 29 16.07 -9.79 12.20
N ASP A 30 16.55 -10.02 13.41
CA ASP A 30 15.82 -9.83 14.68
C ASP A 30 16.13 -8.48 15.34
N ARG A 31 16.96 -7.66 14.70
CA ARG A 31 17.41 -6.37 15.23
C ARG A 31 16.26 -5.37 15.38
N LEU A 32 16.27 -4.64 16.49
CA LEU A 32 15.44 -3.47 16.74
C LEU A 32 16.25 -2.19 16.56
N ALA A 33 15.58 -1.05 16.39
CA ALA A 33 16.24 0.25 16.44
C ALA A 33 16.82 0.50 17.84
N GLN A 34 17.72 1.48 17.95
CA GLN A 34 18.42 1.78 19.20
C GLN A 34 17.47 2.17 20.35
N ASP A 35 16.30 2.71 20.01
CA ASP A 35 15.24 3.07 20.94
C ASP A 35 14.30 1.90 21.30
N GLY A 36 14.59 0.69 20.83
CA GLY A 36 13.81 -0.51 21.12
C GLY A 36 12.56 -0.70 20.26
N ARG A 37 12.26 0.21 19.32
CA ARG A 37 11.12 0.09 18.40
C ARG A 37 11.51 -0.69 17.13
N PRO A 38 10.56 -1.38 16.46
CA PRO A 38 10.77 -1.84 15.10
C PRO A 38 11.07 -0.67 14.16
N PHE A 39 11.95 -0.87 13.17
CA PHE A 39 12.28 0.15 12.17
C PHE A 39 11.08 0.61 11.33
N ASN A 40 10.20 -0.32 10.97
CA ASN A 40 8.99 -0.04 10.21
C ASN A 40 7.98 -1.20 10.34
N PRO A 41 6.70 -1.00 10.01
CA PRO A 41 5.67 -2.04 10.10
C PRO A 41 5.70 -3.09 8.96
N LEU A 42 6.61 -2.98 7.98
CA LEU A 42 6.68 -3.90 6.82
C LEU A 42 7.75 -4.99 6.94
N ILE A 43 8.48 -5.00 8.06
CA ILE A 43 9.35 -6.09 8.52
C ILE A 43 8.66 -6.89 9.63
N ASN A 44 9.17 -8.08 9.94
CA ASN A 44 8.53 -9.01 10.87
C ASN A 44 8.33 -8.40 12.27
N GLN A 45 9.33 -7.70 12.80
CA GLN A 45 9.27 -6.99 14.08
C GLN A 45 8.08 -6.03 14.14
N GLY A 46 7.93 -5.21 13.10
CA GLY A 46 6.86 -4.23 13.04
C GLY A 46 5.49 -4.88 12.84
N ALA A 47 5.41 -5.93 12.03
CA ALA A 47 4.16 -6.67 11.82
C ALA A 47 3.69 -7.37 13.11
N ILE A 48 4.60 -8.01 13.85
CA ILE A 48 4.34 -8.63 15.16
C ILE A 48 3.91 -7.56 16.17
N ALA A 49 4.60 -6.41 16.19
CA ALA A 49 4.21 -5.28 17.05
C ALA A 49 2.80 -4.76 16.69
N CYS A 50 2.46 -4.59 15.41
CA CYS A 50 1.11 -4.21 15.00
C CYS A 50 0.05 -5.20 15.48
N CYS A 51 0.28 -6.51 15.34
CA CYS A 51 -0.64 -7.54 15.85
C CYS A 51 -0.78 -7.50 17.37
N SER A 52 0.31 -7.21 18.07
CA SER A 52 0.36 -7.14 19.54
C SER A 52 -0.31 -5.89 20.11
N LEU A 53 -0.25 -4.77 19.39
CA LEU A 53 -0.69 -3.46 19.89
C LEU A 53 -2.06 -3.01 19.36
N ALA A 54 -2.56 -3.58 18.27
CA ALA A 54 -3.87 -3.18 17.72
C ALA A 54 -5.05 -3.58 18.60
N ALA A 55 -4.93 -4.65 19.40
CA ALA A 55 -5.97 -5.08 20.34
C ALA A 55 -5.33 -5.84 21.52
N PRO A 56 -4.58 -5.14 22.41
CA PRO A 56 -3.67 -5.75 23.37
C PRO A 56 -4.34 -6.64 24.43
N MET A 57 -5.64 -6.46 24.66
CA MET A 57 -6.43 -7.26 25.62
C MET A 57 -7.14 -8.46 24.99
N GLU A 58 -7.04 -8.64 23.68
CA GLU A 58 -7.76 -9.70 22.97
C GLU A 58 -6.88 -10.94 22.75
N SER A 59 -7.52 -12.10 22.62
CA SER A 59 -6.86 -13.35 22.21
C SER A 59 -6.38 -13.30 20.76
N SER A 60 -5.46 -14.19 20.40
CA SER A 60 -4.94 -14.35 19.04
C SER A 60 -6.04 -14.59 18.00
N SER A 61 -7.06 -15.37 18.33
CA SER A 61 -8.21 -15.59 17.44
C SER A 61 -9.03 -14.32 17.20
N GLN A 62 -9.27 -13.51 18.24
CA GLN A 62 -10.01 -12.25 18.12
C GLN A 62 -9.21 -11.22 17.32
N ARG A 63 -7.90 -11.11 17.59
CA ARG A 63 -6.97 -10.27 16.80
C ARG A 63 -6.94 -10.70 15.34
N TYR A 64 -6.80 -11.99 15.07
CA TYR A 64 -6.84 -12.55 13.72
C TYR A 64 -8.17 -12.21 13.04
N GLN A 65 -9.30 -12.32 13.73
CA GLN A 65 -10.61 -11.98 13.17
C GLN A 65 -10.66 -10.51 12.70
N LYS A 66 -10.09 -9.57 13.47
CA LYS A 66 -9.98 -8.16 13.01
C LYS A 66 -9.10 -8.02 11.79
N ILE A 67 -7.96 -8.72 11.75
CA ILE A 67 -7.03 -8.71 10.60
C ILE A 67 -7.75 -9.21 9.35
N VAL A 68 -8.36 -10.40 9.40
CA VAL A 68 -9.00 -11.00 8.23
C VAL A 68 -10.27 -10.24 7.82
N ASN A 69 -11.02 -9.66 8.77
CA ASN A 69 -12.17 -8.81 8.46
C ASN A 69 -11.75 -7.55 7.69
N LEU A 70 -10.69 -6.87 8.12
CA LEU A 70 -10.18 -5.68 7.44
C LEU A 70 -9.70 -6.03 6.02
N VAL A 71 -8.86 -7.07 5.89
CA VAL A 71 -8.31 -7.46 4.58
C VAL A 71 -9.43 -7.97 3.64
N SER A 72 -10.39 -8.74 4.16
CA SER A 72 -11.55 -9.19 3.37
C SER A 72 -12.45 -8.04 2.95
N SER A 73 -12.56 -6.98 3.77
CA SER A 73 -13.30 -5.76 3.40
C SER A 73 -12.60 -4.95 2.31
N CYS A 74 -11.26 -5.00 2.26
CA CYS A 74 -10.47 -4.46 1.14
C CYS A 74 -10.58 -5.31 -0.13
N ALA A 75 -10.91 -6.60 0.00
CA ALA A 75 -11.13 -7.56 -1.08
C ALA A 75 -12.61 -7.56 -1.55
N THR A 76 -13.00 -8.52 -2.37
CA THR A 76 -14.41 -8.68 -2.81
C THR A 76 -15.13 -9.85 -2.12
N ARG A 77 -14.40 -10.65 -1.34
CA ARG A 77 -14.89 -11.84 -0.65
C ARG A 77 -14.16 -12.07 0.67
N SER A 78 -14.70 -12.98 1.48
CA SER A 78 -13.98 -13.53 2.63
C SER A 78 -12.72 -14.28 2.16
N LEU A 79 -11.61 -14.05 2.86
CA LEU A 79 -10.34 -14.71 2.59
C LEU A 79 -10.09 -15.82 3.63
N PRO A 80 -9.89 -17.08 3.21
CA PRO A 80 -9.73 -18.19 4.14
C PRO A 80 -8.34 -18.22 4.77
N LEU A 81 -8.25 -18.83 5.95
CA LEU A 81 -6.99 -19.20 6.58
C LEU A 81 -6.42 -20.47 5.94
N ASN A 82 -5.17 -20.44 5.52
CA ASN A 82 -4.42 -21.63 5.15
C ASN A 82 -3.87 -22.31 6.41
N THR A 83 -4.64 -23.23 6.98
CA THR A 83 -4.25 -23.93 8.22
C THR A 83 -2.93 -24.69 8.07
N LYS A 84 -2.62 -25.22 6.88
CA LYS A 84 -1.36 -25.96 6.64
C LYS A 84 -0.15 -25.04 6.73
N VAL A 85 -0.20 -23.87 6.07
CA VAL A 85 0.85 -22.85 6.16
C VAL A 85 0.97 -22.34 7.59
N PHE A 86 -0.16 -22.01 8.24
CA PHE A 86 -0.16 -21.56 9.63
C PHE A 86 0.53 -22.55 10.57
N GLN A 87 0.16 -23.83 10.51
CA GLN A 87 0.76 -24.87 11.35
C GLN A 87 2.24 -25.11 11.03
N SER A 88 2.66 -24.90 9.79
CA SER A 88 4.06 -24.99 9.40
C SER A 88 4.85 -23.84 10.02
N GLU A 89 4.43 -22.60 9.76
CA GLU A 89 5.07 -21.37 10.25
C GLU A 89 5.10 -21.30 11.78
N ALA A 90 4.02 -21.67 12.45
CA ALA A 90 3.95 -21.66 13.91
C ALA A 90 4.89 -22.69 14.55
N ARG A 91 5.16 -23.83 13.89
CA ARG A 91 6.07 -24.88 14.38
C ARG A 91 7.54 -24.53 14.18
N THR A 92 7.88 -23.86 13.08
CA THR A 92 9.28 -23.56 12.70
C THR A 92 9.66 -22.08 12.89
N GLY A 93 8.75 -21.26 13.41
CA GLY A 93 8.88 -19.81 13.54
C GLY A 93 9.81 -19.33 14.66
N TYR A 94 10.91 -20.04 14.95
CA TYR A 94 11.85 -19.72 16.02
C TYR A 94 12.40 -18.29 15.93
N GLN A 95 12.64 -17.79 14.71
CA GLN A 95 13.12 -16.42 14.50
C GLN A 95 12.06 -15.39 14.93
N ASN A 96 10.79 -15.64 14.62
CA ASN A 96 9.71 -14.74 15.01
C ASN A 96 9.42 -14.81 16.52
N GLN A 97 9.68 -15.96 17.18
CA GLN A 97 9.67 -16.07 18.64
C GLN A 97 10.76 -15.20 19.27
N LYS A 98 12.00 -15.23 18.75
CA LYS A 98 13.09 -14.35 19.19
C LYS A 98 12.75 -12.88 19.03
N ILE A 99 12.19 -12.50 17.88
CA ILE A 99 11.71 -11.15 17.61
C ILE A 99 10.67 -10.72 18.65
N SER A 100 9.68 -11.57 18.91
CA SER A 100 8.63 -11.26 19.89
C SER A 100 9.20 -11.08 21.30
N GLN A 101 10.16 -11.92 21.70
CA GLN A 101 10.88 -11.75 22.96
C GLN A 101 11.68 -10.44 22.99
N ALA A 102 12.37 -10.08 21.91
CA ALA A 102 13.11 -8.83 21.82
C ALA A 102 12.19 -7.60 21.99
N LEU A 103 11.00 -7.64 21.39
CA LEU A 103 9.99 -6.58 21.52
C LEU A 103 9.45 -6.44 22.96
N ARG A 104 9.35 -7.55 23.70
CA ARG A 104 8.99 -7.54 25.13
C ARG A 104 10.12 -6.98 25.98
N ASN A 105 11.35 -7.42 25.73
CA ASN A 105 12.52 -6.97 26.46
C ASN A 105 12.74 -5.45 26.28
N SER A 106 12.41 -4.91 25.10
CA SER A 106 12.46 -3.47 24.83
C SER A 106 11.25 -2.69 25.37
N ARG A 107 10.26 -3.37 25.96
CA ARG A 107 8.97 -2.80 26.39
C ARG A 107 8.17 -2.15 25.24
N CYS A 108 8.43 -2.55 24.00
CA CYS A 108 7.63 -2.13 22.86
C CYS A 108 6.21 -2.73 22.97
N ILE A 109 6.13 -4.03 23.28
CA ILE A 109 4.88 -4.77 23.50
C ILE A 109 4.80 -5.29 24.95
N GLU A 110 3.57 -5.49 25.45
CA GLU A 110 3.27 -5.95 26.80
C GLU A 110 3.81 -7.36 27.11
N THR A 111 4.16 -7.62 28.37
CA THR A 111 4.79 -8.86 28.85
C THR A 111 3.80 -9.90 29.38
N ASP A 112 2.57 -9.52 29.69
CA ASP A 112 1.74 -10.25 30.67
C ASP A 112 0.90 -11.40 30.10
N TYR A 113 1.22 -11.89 28.90
CA TYR A 113 0.49 -12.99 28.26
C TYR A 113 1.42 -14.16 27.92
N ASP A 114 1.32 -15.24 28.70
CA ASP A 114 2.08 -16.50 28.55
C ASP A 114 2.00 -17.14 27.15
N ARG A 115 1.02 -16.76 26.32
CA ARG A 115 0.72 -17.40 25.03
C ARG A 115 1.11 -16.62 23.78
N ASP A 116 1.81 -15.49 23.93
CA ASP A 116 2.24 -14.64 22.82
C ASP A 116 1.14 -14.42 21.75
N GLU A 117 -0.01 -13.91 22.20
CA GLU A 117 -1.23 -13.81 21.39
C GLU A 117 -1.01 -12.96 20.12
N GLY A 118 -0.14 -11.96 20.19
CA GLY A 118 0.25 -11.13 19.04
C GLY A 118 1.03 -11.92 17.99
N LEU A 119 1.98 -12.75 18.40
CA LEU A 119 2.74 -13.61 17.48
C LEU A 119 1.84 -14.67 16.82
N GLN A 120 0.93 -15.28 17.57
CA GLN A 120 -0.03 -16.24 17.01
C GLN A 120 -0.96 -15.58 15.98
N ALA A 121 -1.46 -14.37 16.27
CA ALA A 121 -2.23 -13.58 15.32
C ALA A 121 -1.42 -13.18 14.07
N TYR A 122 -0.12 -12.90 14.22
CA TYR A 122 0.79 -12.64 13.11
C TYR A 122 0.92 -13.88 12.20
N PHE A 123 1.17 -15.07 12.75
CA PHE A 123 1.25 -16.30 11.95
C PHE A 123 -0.05 -16.60 11.20
N MET A 124 -1.20 -16.43 11.85
CA MET A 124 -2.50 -16.58 11.18
C MET A 124 -2.67 -15.54 10.06
N GLY A 125 -2.32 -14.28 10.30
CA GLY A 125 -2.41 -13.22 9.30
C GLY A 125 -1.49 -13.41 8.09
N CYS A 126 -0.30 -13.96 8.28
CA CYS A 126 0.62 -14.35 7.20
C CYS A 126 0.15 -15.58 6.41
N SER A 127 -0.83 -16.31 6.95
CA SER A 127 -1.37 -17.52 6.35
C SER A 127 -2.74 -17.30 5.69
N ILE A 128 -3.14 -16.05 5.45
CA ILE A 128 -4.38 -15.74 4.71
C ILE A 128 -4.16 -16.06 3.23
N ASP A 129 -5.02 -16.92 2.67
CA ASP A 129 -4.98 -17.27 1.25
C ASP A 129 -5.65 -16.18 0.42
N VAL A 130 -4.90 -15.64 -0.54
CA VAL A 130 -5.34 -14.60 -1.45
C VAL A 130 -4.84 -14.89 -2.86
N ASP A 131 -5.71 -14.73 -3.85
CA ASP A 131 -5.32 -14.81 -5.25
C ASP A 131 -4.93 -13.42 -5.80
N ALA A 132 -4.29 -13.39 -6.97
CA ALA A 132 -3.83 -12.14 -7.57
C ALA A 132 -4.98 -11.15 -7.88
N LYS A 133 -6.21 -11.63 -8.15
CA LYS A 133 -7.34 -10.75 -8.44
C LYS A 133 -7.78 -10.03 -7.18
N GLU A 134 -7.95 -10.76 -6.08
CA GLU A 134 -8.28 -10.17 -4.78
C GLU A 134 -7.17 -9.24 -4.28
N LEU A 135 -5.91 -9.64 -4.45
CA LEU A 135 -4.77 -8.82 -4.06
C LEU A 135 -4.71 -7.50 -4.85
N ALA A 136 -5.07 -7.52 -6.14
CA ALA A 136 -5.18 -6.30 -6.95
C ALA A 136 -6.32 -5.39 -6.45
N VAL A 137 -7.46 -5.96 -6.03
CA VAL A 137 -8.56 -5.17 -5.45
C VAL A 137 -8.16 -4.58 -4.10
N ILE A 138 -7.43 -5.32 -3.25
CA ILE A 138 -6.88 -4.80 -1.99
C ILE A 138 -5.95 -3.61 -2.27
N GLY A 139 -5.04 -3.74 -3.24
CA GLY A 139 -4.19 -2.63 -3.67
C GLY A 139 -4.98 -1.45 -4.22
N ALA A 140 -6.06 -1.70 -4.96
CA ALA A 140 -6.93 -0.67 -5.49
C ALA A 140 -7.75 0.03 -4.39
N THR A 141 -8.10 -0.67 -3.31
CA THR A 141 -8.70 -0.06 -2.11
C THR A 141 -7.73 0.94 -1.47
N ILE A 142 -6.46 0.57 -1.31
CA ILE A 142 -5.42 1.47 -0.80
C ILE A 142 -5.20 2.65 -1.77
N ALA A 143 -5.08 2.38 -3.07
CA ALA A 143 -4.92 3.41 -4.11
C ALA A 143 -6.08 4.42 -4.11
N ASN A 144 -7.28 3.95 -3.78
CA ASN A 144 -8.52 4.72 -3.74
C ASN A 144 -8.81 5.23 -2.32
N LYS A 145 -7.75 5.66 -1.59
CA LYS A 145 -7.87 6.34 -0.29
C LYS A 145 -8.65 5.51 0.75
N GLY A 146 -8.44 4.20 0.74
CA GLY A 146 -9.08 3.26 1.66
C GLY A 146 -10.53 2.89 1.31
N LYS A 147 -11.08 3.40 0.20
CA LYS A 147 -12.41 3.04 -0.28
C LYS A 147 -12.35 1.90 -1.29
N ASN A 148 -13.03 0.79 -1.00
CA ASN A 148 -13.03 -0.36 -1.90
C ASN A 148 -13.74 0.00 -3.23
N PRO A 149 -13.06 -0.13 -4.39
CA PRO A 149 -13.60 0.36 -5.66
C PRO A 149 -14.76 -0.49 -6.19
N LYS A 150 -14.91 -1.74 -5.72
CA LYS A 150 -15.99 -2.66 -6.11
C LYS A 150 -17.20 -2.51 -5.20
N THR A 151 -16.99 -2.59 -3.88
CA THR A 151 -18.09 -2.54 -2.90
C THR A 151 -18.50 -1.13 -2.50
N LYS A 152 -17.67 -0.12 -2.83
CA LYS A 152 -17.83 1.30 -2.48
C LYS A 152 -17.82 1.60 -0.98
N LYS A 153 -17.45 0.64 -0.13
CA LYS A 153 -17.31 0.85 1.31
C LYS A 153 -16.01 1.59 1.63
N GLN A 154 -16.05 2.53 2.58
CA GLN A 154 -14.85 3.06 3.22
C GLN A 154 -14.34 1.99 4.18
N VAL A 155 -13.13 1.50 3.98
CA VAL A 155 -12.57 0.36 4.72
C VAL A 155 -11.40 0.78 5.62
N ILE A 156 -10.61 1.74 5.15
CA ILE A 156 -9.47 2.32 5.87
C ILE A 156 -9.65 3.83 5.78
N GLU A 157 -9.41 4.59 6.84
CA GLU A 157 -9.46 6.06 6.76
C GLU A 157 -8.46 6.60 5.73
N GLN A 158 -8.78 7.72 5.10
CA GLN A 158 -8.00 8.27 3.99
C GLN A 158 -6.54 8.54 4.41
N GLU A 159 -6.35 9.11 5.59
CA GLU A 159 -5.05 9.44 6.18
C GLU A 159 -4.25 8.18 6.51
N HIS A 160 -4.93 7.11 6.92
CA HIS A 160 -4.30 5.82 7.21
C HIS A 160 -3.89 5.10 5.91
N ALA A 161 -4.72 5.15 4.87
CA ALA A 161 -4.36 4.63 3.55
C ALA A 161 -3.15 5.37 2.94
N GLN A 162 -3.05 6.69 3.18
CA GLN A 162 -1.88 7.48 2.82
C GLN A 162 -0.64 7.03 3.60
N SER A 163 -0.75 6.86 4.92
CA SER A 163 0.36 6.37 5.77
C SER A 163 0.85 4.99 5.33
N VAL A 164 -0.06 4.07 5.01
CA VAL A 164 0.27 2.75 4.46
C VAL A 164 1.03 2.87 3.14
N CYS A 165 0.57 3.71 2.21
CA CYS A 165 1.28 3.97 0.95
C CYS A 165 2.70 4.52 1.19
N SER A 166 2.85 5.49 2.11
CA SER A 166 4.15 6.10 2.40
C SER A 166 5.17 5.08 2.90
N VAL A 167 4.77 4.20 3.83
CA VAL A 167 5.67 3.16 4.33
C VAL A 167 5.91 2.08 3.26
N MET A 168 4.91 1.71 2.46
CA MET A 168 5.11 0.81 1.31
C MET A 168 6.12 1.36 0.30
N MET A 169 6.18 2.68 0.16
CA MET A 169 7.14 3.36 -0.72
C MET A 169 8.58 3.18 -0.23
N SER A 170 8.83 3.38 1.06
CA SER A 170 10.19 3.38 1.62
C SER A 170 10.69 2.02 2.09
N CYS A 171 9.78 1.13 2.54
CA CYS A 171 10.14 -0.10 3.27
C CYS A 171 9.63 -1.38 2.60
N GLY A 172 8.86 -1.27 1.52
CA GLY A 172 8.10 -2.38 0.95
C GLY A 172 8.89 -3.53 0.33
N MET A 173 10.06 -3.20 -0.22
CA MET A 173 10.85 -4.09 -1.07
C MET A 173 12.16 -4.55 -0.42
N TYR A 174 12.17 -4.61 0.92
CA TYR A 174 13.33 -5.02 1.74
C TYR A 174 14.59 -4.20 1.37
N ASN A 175 15.76 -4.84 1.29
CA ASN A 175 17.03 -4.21 0.89
C ASN A 175 17.06 -3.74 -0.58
N GLY A 176 15.98 -3.92 -1.34
CA GLY A 176 15.82 -3.42 -2.70
C GLY A 176 15.01 -2.12 -2.80
N ALA A 177 14.55 -1.52 -1.70
CA ALA A 177 13.63 -0.38 -1.74
C ALA A 177 14.20 0.86 -2.47
N GLY A 178 15.50 1.14 -2.33
CA GLY A 178 16.15 2.25 -3.04
C GLY A 178 16.17 2.05 -4.56
N ASN A 179 16.65 0.89 -5.04
CA ASN A 179 16.63 0.55 -6.47
C ASN A 179 15.20 0.49 -7.01
N TRP A 180 14.27 -0.06 -6.24
CA TRP A 180 12.85 -0.09 -6.60
C TRP A 180 12.27 1.30 -6.81
N MET A 181 12.62 2.26 -5.96
CA MET A 181 12.19 3.65 -6.11
C MET A 181 12.71 4.25 -7.42
N MET A 182 13.97 3.98 -7.79
CA MET A 182 14.56 4.49 -9.03
C MET A 182 13.97 3.84 -10.30
N ASP A 183 13.77 2.52 -10.28
CA ASP A 183 13.42 1.74 -11.47
C ASP A 183 11.91 1.63 -11.70
N VAL A 184 11.13 1.55 -10.61
CA VAL A 184 9.68 1.32 -10.64
C VAL A 184 8.91 2.51 -10.08
N GLY A 185 9.32 3.01 -8.91
CA GLY A 185 8.75 4.21 -8.29
C GLY A 185 7.28 4.09 -7.93
N LEU A 186 6.86 2.95 -7.37
CA LEU A 186 5.50 2.71 -6.88
C LEU A 186 5.53 2.19 -5.43
N PRO A 187 4.59 2.58 -4.55
CA PRO A 187 4.43 1.90 -3.26
C PRO A 187 4.18 0.41 -3.49
N ALA A 188 4.94 -0.46 -2.83
CA ALA A 188 4.80 -1.89 -3.03
C ALA A 188 5.06 -2.70 -1.76
N LYS A 189 4.73 -3.99 -1.78
CA LYS A 189 5.17 -4.98 -0.80
C LYS A 189 5.34 -6.32 -1.50
N SER A 190 6.50 -6.93 -1.29
CA SER A 190 6.78 -8.30 -1.73
C SER A 190 6.45 -9.31 -0.62
N GLY A 191 6.09 -10.54 -0.99
CA GLY A 191 5.90 -11.67 -0.09
C GLY A 191 6.76 -12.87 -0.51
N VAL A 192 7.22 -13.65 0.47
CA VAL A 192 8.05 -14.85 0.24
C VAL A 192 7.31 -15.97 -0.51
N SER A 193 5.99 -15.87 -0.64
CA SER A 193 5.20 -16.71 -1.55
C SER A 193 5.47 -16.42 -3.03
N GLY A 194 6.20 -15.33 -3.34
CA GLY A 194 6.44 -14.85 -4.70
C GLY A 194 5.38 -13.85 -5.18
N CYS A 195 4.53 -13.34 -4.29
CA CYS A 195 3.60 -12.28 -4.63
C CYS A 195 4.25 -10.88 -4.53
N ILE A 196 3.77 -9.95 -5.34
CA ILE A 196 4.05 -8.52 -5.19
C ILE A 196 2.73 -7.77 -5.29
N LEU A 197 2.44 -6.96 -4.28
CA LEU A 197 1.39 -5.96 -4.31
C LEU A 197 2.03 -4.61 -4.59
N ALA A 198 1.64 -3.93 -5.65
CA ALA A 198 2.00 -2.54 -5.92
C ALA A 198 0.75 -1.68 -6.00
N VAL A 199 0.86 -0.43 -5.56
CA VAL A 199 -0.24 0.54 -5.50
C VAL A 199 0.12 1.71 -6.41
N VAL A 200 -0.81 2.10 -7.28
CA VAL A 200 -0.69 3.32 -8.09
C VAL A 200 -1.70 4.32 -7.54
N PRO A 201 -1.30 5.26 -6.66
CA PRO A 201 -2.22 6.16 -5.98
C PRO A 201 -3.16 6.89 -6.94
N GLY A 202 -4.47 6.79 -6.65
CA GLY A 202 -5.55 7.36 -7.45
C GLY A 202 -5.83 6.68 -8.79
N ILE A 203 -5.19 5.54 -9.11
CA ILE A 203 -5.40 4.82 -10.38
C ILE A 203 -5.83 3.37 -10.13
N CYS A 204 -4.95 2.52 -9.58
CA CYS A 204 -5.22 1.09 -9.47
C CYS A 204 -4.30 0.40 -8.45
N GLY A 205 -4.63 -0.85 -8.13
CA GLY A 205 -3.71 -1.81 -7.53
C GLY A 205 -3.19 -2.79 -8.57
N ILE A 206 -1.95 -3.22 -8.41
CA ILE A 206 -1.28 -4.22 -9.23
C ILE A 206 -0.92 -5.39 -8.31
N ALA A 207 -1.24 -6.60 -8.74
CA ALA A 207 -0.83 -7.81 -8.04
C ALA A 207 -0.19 -8.78 -9.02
N LEU A 208 0.95 -9.33 -8.60
CA LEU A 208 1.73 -10.28 -9.38
C LEU A 208 2.01 -11.49 -8.51
N PHE A 209 2.14 -12.66 -9.13
CA PHE A 209 2.52 -13.89 -8.47
C PHE A 209 3.48 -14.69 -9.36
N SER A 210 4.68 -14.93 -8.85
CA SER A 210 5.68 -15.80 -9.45
C SER A 210 6.61 -16.34 -8.35
N PRO A 211 6.52 -17.63 -7.99
CA PRO A 211 7.17 -18.19 -6.80
C PRO A 211 8.69 -18.00 -6.68
N LYS A 212 9.42 -18.02 -7.81
CA LYS A 212 10.90 -17.94 -7.76
C LYS A 212 11.36 -16.58 -7.24
N LEU A 213 12.11 -16.59 -6.13
CA LEU A 213 12.68 -15.41 -5.49
C LEU A 213 14.14 -15.17 -5.90
N ASN A 214 14.59 -13.92 -5.80
CA ASN A 214 16.01 -13.55 -5.84
C ASN A 214 16.65 -13.68 -4.44
N GLU A 215 17.93 -13.36 -4.33
CA GLU A 215 18.70 -13.39 -3.07
C GLU A 215 18.16 -12.44 -1.98
N HIS A 216 17.36 -11.43 -2.37
CA HIS A 216 16.72 -10.49 -1.45
C HIS A 216 15.30 -10.92 -1.04
N GLY A 217 14.85 -12.10 -1.44
CA GLY A 217 13.51 -12.62 -1.09
C GLY A 217 12.36 -12.03 -1.90
N ASN A 218 12.65 -11.41 -3.05
CA ASN A 218 11.65 -10.81 -3.92
C ASN A 218 11.42 -11.63 -5.19
N SER A 219 10.18 -11.68 -5.68
CA SER A 219 9.85 -12.39 -6.92
C SER A 219 10.63 -11.83 -8.13
N VAL A 220 11.43 -12.67 -8.79
CA VAL A 220 12.28 -12.27 -9.93
C VAL A 220 11.44 -11.72 -11.07
N ARG A 221 10.43 -12.48 -11.51
CA ARG A 221 9.53 -12.07 -12.59
C ARG A 221 8.56 -10.98 -12.15
N GLY A 222 8.19 -10.96 -10.87
CA GLY A 222 7.32 -9.93 -10.31
C GLY A 222 7.96 -8.55 -10.41
N ILE A 223 9.23 -8.41 -10.03
CA ILE A 223 9.96 -7.14 -10.13
C ILE A 223 10.01 -6.67 -11.58
N GLU A 224 10.40 -7.55 -12.49
CA GLU A 224 10.54 -7.22 -13.91
C GLU A 224 9.19 -6.79 -14.54
N ALA A 225 8.11 -7.49 -14.22
CA ALA A 225 6.78 -7.11 -14.68
C ALA A 225 6.35 -5.73 -14.15
N CYS A 226 6.62 -5.41 -12.88
CA CYS A 226 6.37 -4.08 -12.33
C CYS A 226 7.19 -2.99 -13.02
N ARG A 227 8.46 -3.25 -13.33
CA ARG A 227 9.33 -2.33 -14.08
C ARG A 227 8.80 -2.05 -15.48
N LEU A 228 8.37 -3.10 -16.19
CA LEU A 228 7.76 -2.98 -17.52
C LEU A 228 6.45 -2.19 -17.47
N LEU A 229 5.56 -2.50 -16.52
CA LEU A 229 4.30 -1.77 -16.34
C LEU A 229 4.55 -0.29 -16.02
N SER A 230 5.44 0.02 -15.08
CA SER A 230 5.75 1.40 -14.71
C SER A 230 6.32 2.21 -15.89
N THR A 231 7.21 1.59 -16.67
CA THR A 231 7.82 2.22 -17.84
C THR A 231 6.81 2.43 -18.98
N GLN A 232 6.10 1.38 -19.37
CA GLN A 232 5.19 1.41 -20.53
C GLN A 232 3.94 2.27 -20.28
N LEU A 233 3.47 2.31 -19.04
CA LEU A 233 2.25 3.05 -18.66
C LEU A 233 2.54 4.36 -17.93
N ASN A 234 3.82 4.74 -17.79
CA ASN A 234 4.26 5.97 -17.14
C ASN A 234 3.72 6.12 -15.69
N LEU A 235 3.80 5.06 -14.89
CA LEU A 235 3.13 4.97 -13.57
C LEU A 235 3.97 5.50 -12.40
N HIS A 236 5.27 5.67 -12.59
CA HIS A 236 6.21 6.13 -11.56
C HIS A 236 5.67 7.41 -10.87
N VAL A 237 5.61 7.41 -9.52
CA VAL A 237 4.93 8.47 -8.75
C VAL A 237 5.51 9.88 -8.96
N LEU A 238 6.81 9.98 -9.25
CA LEU A 238 7.48 11.24 -9.56
C LEU A 238 7.38 11.69 -11.03
N LYS A 239 6.88 10.85 -11.93
CA LYS A 239 6.69 11.27 -13.33
C LYS A 239 5.42 12.12 -13.42
N LYS A 240 5.55 13.28 -14.07
CA LYS A 240 4.41 14.16 -14.33
C LYS A 240 3.38 13.38 -15.15
N LYS A 241 2.19 13.16 -14.59
CA LYS A 241 1.04 12.78 -15.40
C LYS A 241 0.81 13.95 -16.34
N GLU A 242 1.09 13.78 -17.63
CA GLU A 242 0.70 14.77 -18.62
C GLU A 242 -0.80 14.99 -18.43
N LYS A 243 -1.17 16.17 -17.93
CA LYS A 243 -2.54 16.64 -18.09
C LYS A 243 -2.73 16.60 -19.60
N ASN A 244 -3.74 15.88 -20.09
CA ASN A 244 -4.31 16.19 -21.38
C ASN A 244 -4.88 17.62 -21.26
N SER A 245 -3.98 18.61 -21.31
CA SER A 245 -4.35 19.96 -21.69
C SER A 245 -4.88 19.81 -23.09
N SER A 246 -6.15 20.14 -23.26
CA SER A 246 -6.72 20.55 -24.52
C SER A 246 -5.78 21.54 -25.20
N ILE A 247 -4.84 21.05 -26.00
CA ILE A 247 -4.11 21.84 -26.99
C ILE A 247 -4.65 21.37 -28.33
N MET A 248 -5.67 22.13 -28.73
CA MET A 248 -6.00 22.51 -30.09
C MET A 248 -4.92 22.11 -31.13
N GLY A 249 -5.32 21.28 -32.10
CA GLY A 249 -4.77 21.23 -33.45
C GLY A 249 -3.26 21.02 -33.60
N SER A 250 -2.82 19.76 -33.73
CA SER A 250 -1.89 19.40 -34.80
C SER A 250 -1.90 17.90 -35.04
N ARG A 251 -2.11 17.54 -36.31
CA ARG A 251 -2.04 16.18 -36.85
C ARG A 251 -0.62 15.65 -36.65
N PHE A 252 -0.46 14.45 -36.10
CA PHE A 252 0.63 13.53 -36.46
C PHE A 252 0.22 12.08 -36.20
N SER A 253 0.90 11.19 -36.93
CA SER A 253 0.40 10.00 -37.60
C SER A 253 0.34 8.70 -36.78
N SER A 254 -0.65 7.89 -37.18
CA SER A 254 -0.89 6.46 -37.00
C SER A 254 0.24 5.58 -36.43
N GLY A 255 -0.08 4.82 -35.37
CA GLY A 255 0.73 3.67 -34.92
C GLY A 255 0.39 3.10 -33.54
N SER A 256 -0.19 3.88 -32.63
CA SER A 256 -0.29 3.50 -31.20
C SER A 256 -1.66 3.72 -30.55
N GLN A 257 -2.74 3.73 -31.35
CA GLN A 257 -4.10 3.94 -30.83
C GLN A 257 -4.74 2.67 -30.22
N MET A 258 -4.35 1.47 -30.63
CA MET A 258 -5.06 0.24 -30.25
C MET A 258 -4.87 -0.17 -28.77
N ALA A 259 -3.69 0.07 -28.20
CA ALA A 259 -3.43 -0.21 -26.78
C ALA A 259 -4.14 0.78 -25.83
N ARG A 260 -4.33 2.03 -26.29
CA ARG A 260 -4.95 3.10 -25.49
C ARG A 260 -6.48 3.05 -25.51
N SER A 261 -7.10 2.58 -26.60
CA SER A 261 -8.57 2.50 -26.73
C SER A 261 -9.17 1.44 -25.80
N THR A 262 -8.51 0.30 -25.67
CA THR A 262 -8.98 -0.83 -24.84
C THR A 262 -9.02 -0.47 -23.35
N LEU A 263 -8.06 0.34 -22.88
CA LEU A 263 -8.02 0.83 -21.49
C LEU A 263 -9.05 1.94 -21.21
N ARG A 264 -9.30 2.86 -22.15
CA ARG A 264 -10.33 3.90 -21.97
C ARG A 264 -11.73 3.33 -21.84
N SER A 265 -12.05 2.29 -22.59
CA SER A 265 -13.35 1.60 -22.51
C SER A 265 -13.50 0.84 -21.18
N ALA A 266 -12.42 0.24 -20.66
CA ALA A 266 -12.42 -0.41 -19.34
C ALA A 266 -12.49 0.56 -18.15
N MET A 267 -12.10 1.83 -18.33
CA MET A 267 -12.04 2.85 -17.27
C MET A 267 -13.29 3.74 -17.16
N GLY A 268 -14.34 3.53 -17.96
CA GLY A 268 -15.65 4.16 -17.77
C GLY A 268 -15.66 5.69 -17.77
N MET A 269 -14.78 6.34 -18.54
CA MET A 269 -14.74 7.80 -18.65
C MET A 269 -15.70 8.27 -19.75
N THR A 270 -16.84 8.85 -19.38
CA THR A 270 -17.77 9.55 -20.29
C THR A 270 -17.28 10.97 -20.58
N GLU A 271 -17.41 11.42 -21.84
CA GLU A 271 -17.06 12.77 -22.27
C GLU A 271 -17.95 13.81 -21.60
N ALA A 272 -17.34 14.87 -21.04
CA ALA A 272 -18.07 16.04 -20.58
C ALA A 272 -18.64 16.80 -21.79
N SER A 273 -19.96 16.97 -21.80
CA SER A 273 -20.71 17.78 -22.75
C SER A 273 -20.22 19.23 -22.77
N LYS A 274 -19.85 19.74 -23.95
CA LYS A 274 -19.45 21.15 -24.17
C LYS A 274 -20.66 22.09 -24.00
N PRO A 275 -20.50 23.28 -23.39
CA PRO A 275 -21.51 24.33 -23.49
C PRO A 275 -21.48 24.97 -24.88
N SER A 276 -22.66 25.29 -25.41
CA SER A 276 -22.86 26.06 -26.64
C SER A 276 -22.44 27.52 -26.43
N GLU A 277 -21.51 28.02 -27.25
CA GLU A 277 -21.21 29.45 -27.34
C GLU A 277 -22.30 30.15 -28.14
N ASP A 278 -23.05 31.02 -27.46
CA ASP A 278 -23.98 31.96 -28.09
C ASP A 278 -23.24 33.29 -28.34
N ARG A 279 -23.19 33.71 -29.60
CA ARG A 279 -22.56 34.98 -30.03
C ARG A 279 -23.65 36.06 -30.13
N SER A 280 -23.66 37.03 -29.22
CA SER A 280 -24.06 38.41 -29.53
C SER A 280 -23.69 39.35 -28.37
N GLY A 281 -23.17 40.54 -28.69
CA GLY A 281 -22.95 41.58 -27.67
C GLY A 281 -21.80 42.54 -27.99
N SER A 282 -22.16 43.65 -28.62
CA SER A 282 -21.33 44.75 -29.10
C SER A 282 -20.47 45.48 -28.06
N VAL A 283 -19.35 46.00 -28.57
CA VAL A 283 -18.39 46.95 -27.98
C VAL A 283 -19.05 48.22 -27.42
N SER A 284 -18.61 48.69 -26.25
CA SER A 284 -18.45 50.12 -25.99
C SER A 284 -17.26 50.40 -25.05
N ARG A 285 -16.41 51.37 -25.45
CA ARG A 285 -15.17 51.79 -24.79
C ARG A 285 -15.48 52.67 -23.58
N GLY A 286 -15.00 52.27 -22.40
CA GLY A 286 -14.99 53.10 -21.17
C GLY A 286 -13.56 53.48 -20.75
N LYS A 287 -13.35 54.76 -20.47
CA LYS A 287 -12.07 55.46 -20.26
C LYS A 287 -11.30 55.02 -19.01
N LYS A 288 -9.97 55.06 -19.12
CA LYS A 288 -8.96 55.02 -18.04
C LYS A 288 -9.24 56.07 -16.94
N LYS A 289 -9.08 55.70 -15.67
CA LYS A 289 -8.65 56.59 -14.58
C LYS A 289 -7.83 55.82 -13.55
N ALA A 290 -6.93 56.59 -12.92
CA ALA A 290 -5.67 56.20 -12.32
C ALA A 290 -5.77 55.65 -10.89
N TRP A 291 -4.64 55.08 -10.48
CA TRP A 291 -4.30 54.45 -9.22
C TRP A 291 -3.76 55.50 -8.23
N GLU A 292 -4.24 55.51 -6.99
CA GLU A 292 -3.59 56.18 -5.85
C GLU A 292 -3.62 55.25 -4.63
N PRO A 293 -2.49 55.04 -3.92
CA PRO A 293 -2.45 54.29 -2.68
C PRO A 293 -2.50 55.23 -1.46
N ASN A 294 -3.32 54.90 -0.47
CA ASN A 294 -3.27 55.57 0.83
C ASN A 294 -2.43 54.77 1.83
N VAL A 295 -1.57 55.54 2.51
CA VAL A 295 -0.74 55.22 3.67
C VAL A 295 -1.61 54.95 4.90
#